data_AF-A0A2V6GZY8-F1
#
_entry.id   AF-A0A2V6GZY8-F1
#
_cell.length_a   1.000
_cell.length_b   1.000
_cell.length_c   1.000
_cell.angle_alpha   90.00
_cell.angle_beta   90.00
_cell.angle_gamma   90.00
#
_symmetry.space_group_name_H-M   'P 1'
#
loop_
_entity.id
_entity.type
_entity.pdbx_description
1 polymer ?
#
loop_
_entity_poly.entity_id
_entity_poly.type
_entity_poly.pdbx_seq_one_letter_code
_entity_poly.pdbx_strand_id
1 'polypeptide(L)'
;MKAFVSESVIGALALGLIFGGSLSAQTPSADTARYGPYPTNYKEIAMQWLNKQLIDPDSARIEWNGQPKPSEVGKGSEAVSGYLVNFTVNARNRFGSYTGKQKHSVLIRNGEVIKSMGFGY
;
A
#
# COMPACT_ATOMS: atom_id res chain seq x y z
N MET A 1 7.99 37.74 68.22
CA MET A 1 8.84 37.84 67.01
C MET A 1 8.02 37.42 65.79
N LYS A 2 8.35 37.96 64.62
CA LYS A 2 7.52 38.14 63.42
C LYS A 2 7.17 36.85 62.65
N ALA A 3 6.20 37.03 61.77
CA ALA A 3 5.45 36.13 60.91
C ALA A 3 6.14 35.66 59.61
N PHE A 4 5.39 34.83 58.88
CA PHE A 4 5.20 34.72 57.41
C PHE A 4 5.69 33.46 56.65
N VAL A 5 4.74 32.99 55.82
CA VAL A 5 4.62 31.83 54.92
C VAL A 5 5.60 31.86 53.73
N SER A 6 5.93 30.69 53.14
CA SER A 6 6.15 30.59 51.68
C SER A 6 5.85 29.20 51.11
N GLU A 7 4.94 29.16 50.15
CA GLU A 7 4.68 28.04 49.23
C GLU A 7 5.87 27.74 48.32
N SER A 8 6.03 26.49 47.88
CA SER A 8 6.76 26.15 46.66
C SER A 8 6.05 25.01 45.94
N VAL A 9 5.55 25.37 44.76
CA VAL A 9 4.89 24.55 43.76
C VAL A 9 5.96 23.75 42.99
N ILE A 10 5.54 22.65 42.35
CA ILE A 10 5.95 22.13 41.02
C ILE A 10 6.54 20.69 41.04
N GLY A 11 5.89 19.82 40.25
CA GLY A 11 6.50 18.68 39.54
C GLY A 11 5.74 17.36 39.80
N ALA A 12 5.20 16.62 38.84
CA ALA A 12 5.27 16.69 37.39
C ALA A 12 4.05 15.96 36.78
N LEU A 13 3.65 16.38 35.57
CA LEU A 13 2.60 15.80 34.75
C LEU A 13 2.85 14.32 34.45
N ALA A 14 1.90 13.45 34.78
CA ALA A 14 1.78 12.13 34.18
C ALA A 14 0.99 12.25 32.88
N LEU A 15 1.68 12.39 31.74
CA LEU A 15 1.06 12.29 30.42
C LEU A 15 1.15 10.82 29.95
N GLY A 16 0.06 10.09 30.12
CA GLY A 16 -0.01 8.70 29.68
C GLY A 16 -1.44 8.28 29.45
N LEU A 17 -1.99 8.59 28.28
CA LEU A 17 -3.12 7.86 27.71
C LEU A 17 -2.98 7.83 26.17
N ILE A 18 -2.45 6.70 25.74
CA ILE A 18 -2.45 6.14 24.40
C ILE A 18 -3.88 6.04 23.88
N PHE A 19 -4.20 6.80 22.84
CA PHE A 19 -5.25 6.42 21.88
C PHE A 19 -4.60 6.44 20.50
N GLY A 20 -4.07 5.27 20.11
CA GLY A 20 -3.83 4.95 18.71
C GLY A 20 -5.19 4.91 18.02
N GLY A 21 -5.64 6.07 17.54
CA GLY A 21 -6.79 6.13 16.66
C GLY A 21 -6.47 5.32 15.41
N SER A 22 -7.13 4.17 15.25
CA SER A 22 -7.22 3.53 13.94
C SER A 22 -7.89 4.53 13.01
N LEU A 23 -7.09 5.23 12.20
CA LEU A 23 -7.54 5.90 11.00
C LEU A 23 -8.16 4.81 10.11
N SER A 24 -9.46 4.58 10.26
CA SER A 24 -10.23 3.81 9.32
C SER A 24 -10.19 4.59 8.01
N ALA A 25 -9.21 4.27 7.17
CA ALA A 25 -9.21 4.68 5.79
C ALA A 25 -10.56 4.22 5.23
N GLN A 26 -11.45 5.16 4.95
CA GLN A 26 -12.78 4.88 4.41
C GLN A 26 -12.59 4.15 3.08
N THR A 27 -12.62 2.83 3.14
CA THR A 27 -12.55 1.98 1.96
C THR A 27 -13.76 2.27 1.10
N PRO A 28 -13.59 2.52 -0.22
CA PRO A 28 -14.72 2.63 -1.12
C PRO A 28 -15.60 1.38 -0.95
N SER A 29 -16.89 1.59 -0.67
CA SER A 29 -17.88 0.50 -0.56
C SER A 29 -18.08 -0.11 -1.94
N ALA A 30 -17.21 -1.03 -2.31
CA ALA A 30 -17.34 -1.85 -3.49
C ALA A 30 -18.03 -3.17 -3.10
N ASP A 31 -18.76 -3.75 -4.05
CA ASP A 31 -19.38 -5.06 -3.90
C ASP A 31 -18.32 -6.11 -3.58
N THR A 32 -18.23 -6.48 -2.30
CA THR A 32 -17.23 -7.42 -1.79
C THR A 32 -17.45 -8.83 -2.37
N ALA A 33 -18.69 -9.19 -2.73
CA ALA A 33 -18.96 -10.47 -3.39
C ALA A 33 -18.35 -10.51 -4.80
N ARG A 34 -18.42 -9.40 -5.52
CA ARG A 34 -17.88 -9.28 -6.88
C ARG A 34 -16.35 -9.14 -6.92
N TYR A 35 -15.79 -8.24 -6.11
CA TYR A 35 -14.37 -7.85 -6.20
C TYR A 35 -13.46 -8.47 -5.13
N GLY A 36 -14.04 -9.13 -4.11
CA GLY A 36 -13.33 -9.57 -2.91
C GLY A 36 -13.18 -8.44 -1.88
N PRO A 37 -12.49 -8.69 -0.75
CA PRO A 37 -12.21 -7.66 0.25
C PRO A 37 -11.22 -6.63 -0.29
N TYR A 38 -11.39 -5.37 0.12
CA TYR A 38 -10.47 -4.30 -0.26
C TYR A 38 -9.06 -4.59 0.28
N PRO A 39 -8.01 -4.56 -0.57
CA PRO A 39 -6.65 -4.89 -0.15
C PRO A 39 -6.02 -3.70 0.58
N THR A 40 -6.18 -3.63 1.90
CA THR A 40 -5.59 -2.56 2.73
C THR A 40 -4.06 -2.54 2.66
N ASN A 41 -3.44 -3.71 2.48
CA ASN A 41 -1.99 -3.89 2.32
C ASN A 41 -1.55 -4.06 0.85
N TYR A 42 -2.28 -3.48 -0.11
CA TYR A 42 -2.01 -3.63 -1.56
C TYR A 42 -0.55 -3.38 -1.97
N LYS A 43 0.15 -2.46 -1.30
CA LYS A 43 1.56 -2.18 -1.58
C LYS A 43 2.43 -3.38 -1.29
N GLU A 44 2.24 -4.04 -0.15
CA GLU A 44 2.98 -5.24 0.24
C GLU A 44 2.71 -6.39 -0.72
N ILE A 45 1.44 -6.60 -1.09
CA ILE A 45 1.04 -7.63 -2.05
C ILE A 45 1.74 -7.41 -3.40
N ALA A 46 1.70 -6.17 -3.91
CA ALA A 46 2.36 -5.82 -5.18
C ALA A 46 3.89 -5.93 -5.08
N MET A 47 4.51 -5.54 -3.95
CA MET A 47 5.95 -5.72 -3.72
C MET A 47 6.35 -7.21 -3.72
N GLN A 48 5.60 -8.06 -3.02
CA GLN A 48 5.85 -9.50 -2.99
C GLN A 48 5.75 -10.13 -4.39
N TRP A 49 4.82 -9.64 -5.20
CA TRP A 49 4.72 -10.04 -6.59
C TRP A 49 5.91 -9.53 -7.42
N LEU A 50 6.27 -8.25 -7.31
CA LEU A 50 7.41 -7.64 -8.01
C LEU A 50 8.74 -8.33 -7.69
N ASN A 51 8.94 -8.78 -6.44
CA ASN A 51 10.14 -9.54 -6.04
C ASN A 51 10.33 -10.83 -6.83
N LYS A 52 9.24 -11.39 -7.38
CA LYS A 52 9.27 -12.58 -8.23
C LYS A 52 9.42 -12.22 -9.71
N GLN A 53 9.15 -10.97 -10.10
CA GLN A 53 9.15 -10.55 -11.50
C GLN A 53 10.44 -9.82 -11.91
N LEU A 54 11.00 -8.99 -11.04
CA LEU A 54 12.15 -8.15 -11.38
C LEU A 54 13.46 -8.93 -11.35
N ILE A 55 14.39 -8.58 -12.24
CA ILE A 55 15.75 -9.17 -12.26
C ILE A 55 16.54 -8.76 -11.01
N ASP A 56 16.43 -7.50 -10.62
CA ASP A 56 17.06 -6.95 -9.41
C ASP A 56 15.99 -6.26 -8.53
N PRO A 57 15.22 -7.03 -7.73
CA PRO A 57 14.13 -6.50 -6.91
C PRO A 57 14.57 -5.43 -5.91
N ASP A 58 15.76 -5.57 -5.31
CA ASP A 58 16.27 -4.64 -4.31
C ASP A 58 16.56 -3.25 -4.89
N SER A 59 16.68 -3.14 -6.22
CA SER A 59 16.83 -1.86 -6.92
C SER A 59 15.51 -1.14 -7.20
N ALA A 60 14.37 -1.80 -7.00
CA ALA A 60 13.08 -1.33 -7.48
C ALA A 60 12.71 0.02 -6.85
N ARG A 61 12.47 1.02 -7.70
CA ARG A 61 11.91 2.31 -7.32
C ARG A 61 10.48 2.37 -7.82
N ILE A 62 9.53 2.47 -6.88
CA ILE A 62 8.10 2.37 -7.21
C ILE A 62 7.38 3.66 -6.84
N GLU A 63 6.64 4.18 -7.81
CA GLU A 63 5.74 5.31 -7.66
C GLU A 63 4.29 4.81 -7.74
N TRP A 64 3.58 4.82 -6.61
CA TRP A 64 2.19 4.38 -6.55
C TRP A 64 1.26 5.43 -7.19
N ASN A 65 0.45 5.02 -8.17
CA ASN A 65 -0.42 5.92 -8.93
C ASN A 65 -1.87 5.83 -8.43
N GLY A 66 -2.05 6.10 -7.13
CA GLY A 66 -3.34 6.16 -6.46
C GLY A 66 -3.69 4.89 -5.66
N GLN A 67 -4.91 4.89 -5.14
CA GLN A 67 -5.46 3.78 -4.36
C GLN A 67 -6.01 2.67 -5.27
N PRO A 68 -6.10 1.41 -4.78
CA PRO A 68 -6.78 0.33 -5.48
C PRO A 68 -8.20 0.71 -5.92
N LYS A 69 -8.55 0.40 -7.18
CA LYS A 69 -9.88 0.67 -7.75
C LYS A 69 -10.57 -0.62 -8.16
N PRO A 70 -11.85 -0.83 -7.83
CA PRO A 70 -12.59 -2.00 -8.33
C PRO A 70 -12.58 -1.99 -9.86
N SER A 71 -12.26 -3.13 -10.46
CA SER A 71 -12.11 -3.27 -11.91
C SER A 71 -12.34 -4.71 -12.36
N GLU A 72 -12.63 -4.86 -13.64
CA GLU A 72 -12.79 -6.14 -14.31
C GLU A 72 -11.83 -6.17 -15.49
N VAL A 73 -11.01 -7.22 -15.58
CA VAL A 73 -9.94 -7.34 -16.57
C VAL A 73 -10.08 -8.63 -17.35
N GLY A 74 -10.33 -8.52 -18.65
CA GLY A 74 -10.52 -9.64 -19.56
C GLY A 74 -11.70 -9.40 -20.48
N LYS A 75 -12.13 -10.44 -21.19
CA LYS A 75 -13.31 -10.42 -22.06
C LYS A 75 -14.08 -11.72 -21.90
N GLY A 76 -15.41 -11.66 -21.97
CA GLY A 76 -16.27 -12.84 -21.91
C GLY A 76 -16.08 -13.64 -20.63
N SER A 77 -16.00 -14.97 -20.75
CA SER A 77 -15.86 -15.90 -19.62
C SER A 77 -14.53 -15.84 -18.89
N GLU A 78 -13.52 -15.16 -19.45
CA GLU A 78 -12.19 -14.98 -18.83
C GLU A 78 -12.06 -13.67 -18.05
N ALA A 79 -13.13 -12.88 -18.01
CA ALA A 79 -13.16 -11.65 -17.25
C ALA A 79 -13.02 -11.97 -15.75
N VAL A 80 -11.98 -11.39 -15.14
CA VAL A 80 -11.75 -11.50 -13.69
C VAL A 80 -11.94 -10.14 -13.03
N SER A 81 -12.73 -10.12 -11.97
CA SER A 81 -12.95 -8.92 -11.15
C SER A 81 -11.98 -8.90 -9.97
N GLY A 82 -11.56 -7.70 -9.57
CA GLY A 82 -10.72 -7.46 -8.39
C GLY A 82 -10.42 -5.97 -8.21
N TYR A 83 -9.36 -5.65 -7.48
CA TYR A 83 -8.88 -4.29 -7.27
C TYR A 83 -7.63 -4.02 -8.10
N LEU A 84 -7.76 -3.09 -9.04
CA LEU A 84 -6.68 -2.64 -9.90
C LEU A 84 -5.78 -1.65 -9.15
N VAL A 85 -4.50 -1.96 -9.09
CA VAL A 85 -3.45 -1.09 -8.53
C VAL A 85 -2.55 -0.66 -9.67
N ASN A 86 -2.42 0.65 -9.84
CA ASN A 86 -1.55 1.24 -10.87
C ASN A 86 -0.28 1.78 -10.22
N PHE A 87 0.87 1.51 -10.83
CA PHE A 87 2.15 1.99 -10.35
C PHE A 87 3.16 2.14 -11.49
N THR A 88 4.17 2.96 -11.26
CA THR A 88 5.34 3.06 -12.13
C THR A 88 6.53 2.43 -11.43
N VAL A 89 7.26 1.55 -12.10
CA VAL A 89 8.46 0.90 -11.58
C VAL A 89 9.68 1.30 -12.41
N ASN A 90 10.82 1.46 -11.75
CA ASN A 90 12.12 1.53 -12.41
C ASN A 90 13.09 0.65 -11.62
N ALA A 91 13.66 -0.36 -12.28
CA ALA A 91 14.55 -1.33 -11.66
C ALA A 91 15.75 -1.58 -12.57
N ARG A 92 16.82 -2.13 -12.01
CA ARG A 92 18.01 -2.51 -12.78
C ARG A 92 17.78 -3.80 -13.56
N ASN A 93 18.35 -3.85 -14.75
CA ASN A 93 18.45 -5.06 -15.56
C ASN A 93 19.66 -5.91 -15.14
N ARG A 94 19.87 -7.04 -15.83
CA ARG A 94 21.02 -7.95 -15.58
C ARG A 94 22.40 -7.31 -15.77
N PHE A 95 22.49 -6.16 -16.42
CA PHE A 95 23.73 -5.40 -16.64
C PHE A 95 23.92 -4.28 -15.60
N GLY A 96 23.08 -4.22 -14.56
CA GLY A 96 23.17 -3.22 -13.50
C GLY A 96 22.67 -1.82 -13.88
N SER A 97 22.12 -1.64 -15.08
CA SER A 97 21.55 -0.35 -15.52
C SER A 97 20.04 -0.31 -15.31
N TYR A 98 19.50 0.84 -14.93
CA TYR A 98 18.06 1.05 -14.82
C TYR A 98 17.38 0.93 -16.19
N THR A 99 16.24 0.23 -16.23
CA THR A 99 15.45 0.05 -17.47
C THR A 99 14.64 1.28 -17.86
N GLY A 100 14.52 2.25 -16.96
CA GLY A 100 13.67 3.43 -17.13
C GLY A 100 12.33 3.26 -16.41
N LYS A 101 11.56 4.35 -16.33
CA LYS A 101 10.24 4.34 -15.68
C LYS A 101 9.22 3.63 -16.57
N GLN A 102 8.62 2.55 -16.07
CA GLN A 102 7.64 1.75 -16.78
C GLN A 102 6.34 1.70 -15.99
N LYS A 103 5.22 1.98 -16.67
CA LYS A 103 3.88 1.96 -16.06
C LYS A 103 3.30 0.56 -16.14
N HIS A 104 2.81 0.08 -15.02
CA HIS A 104 2.18 -1.23 -14.91
C HIS A 104 0.99 -1.20 -13.98
N SER A 105 0.23 -2.28 -14.03
CA SER A 105 -0.87 -2.50 -13.11
C SER A 105 -0.96 -3.96 -12.70
N VAL A 106 -1.45 -4.20 -11.49
CA VAL A 106 -1.84 -5.53 -11.02
C VAL A 106 -3.30 -5.51 -10.59
N LEU A 107 -3.99 -6.63 -10.82
CA LEU A 107 -5.32 -6.89 -10.31
C LEU A 107 -5.19 -7.78 -9.07
N ILE A 108 -5.62 -7.27 -7.92
CA ILE A 108 -5.56 -7.96 -6.63
C ILE A 108 -6.95 -8.46 -6.25
N ARG A 109 -7.06 -9.73 -5.84
CA ARG A 109 -8.27 -10.27 -5.23
C ARG A 109 -7.88 -11.25 -4.12
N ASN A 110 -8.57 -11.19 -2.99
CA ASN A 110 -8.33 -12.08 -1.84
C ASN A 110 -6.87 -12.10 -1.36
N GLY A 111 -6.18 -10.95 -1.41
CA GLY A 111 -4.78 -10.84 -0.97
C GLY A 111 -3.74 -11.27 -1.99
N GLU A 112 -4.14 -11.65 -3.21
CA GLU A 112 -3.25 -12.19 -4.24
C GLU A 112 -3.32 -11.39 -5.53
N VAL A 113 -2.20 -11.31 -6.25
CA VAL A 113 -2.18 -10.79 -7.63
C VAL A 113 -2.69 -11.88 -8.56
N ILE A 114 -3.88 -11.66 -9.13
CA ILE A 114 -4.54 -12.60 -10.04
C ILE A 114 -4.31 -12.25 -11.52
N LYS A 115 -3.87 -11.03 -11.82
CA LYS A 115 -3.54 -10.58 -13.18
C LYS A 115 -2.56 -9.41 -13.15
N SER A 116 -1.71 -9.30 -14.16
CA SER A 116 -0.81 -8.16 -14.37
C SER A 116 -0.96 -7.60 -15.77
N MET A 117 -0.79 -6.29 -15.91
CA MET A 117 -0.88 -5.57 -17.18
C MET A 117 0.34 -4.68 -17.39
N GLY A 118 0.80 -4.61 -18.63
CA GLY A 118 2.02 -3.90 -19.00
C GLY A 118 3.31 -4.63 -18.63
N PHE A 119 3.24 -5.76 -17.92
CA PHE A 119 4.39 -6.66 -17.72
C PHE A 119 4.42 -7.67 -18.86
N GLY A 120 5.48 -7.63 -19.66
CA GLY A 120 5.78 -8.60 -20.71
C GLY A 120 7.27 -8.88 -20.68
N TYR A 121 7.63 -10.16 -20.72
CA TYR A 121 9.01 -10.61 -20.92
C TYR A 121 9.24 -10.86 -22.41
#